data_AF-A0A8S3EGF3-F1
#
_entry.id   AF-A0A8S3EGF3-F1
#
_cell.length_a   1.000
_cell.length_b   1.000
_cell.length_c   1.000
_cell.angle_alpha   90.00
_cell.angle_beta   90.00
_cell.angle_gamma   90.00
#
_symmetry.space_group_name_H-M   'P 1'
#
loop_
_entity.id
_entity.type
_entity.pdbx_description
1 polymer ?
#
loop_
_entity_poly.entity_id
_entity_poly.type
_entity_poly.pdbx_seq_one_letter_code
_entity_poly.pdbx_strand_id
1 'polypeptide(L)'
;MYCLSSASSLPTCFISTPFVGEWIQPGLADSITINNTSCSLKGTCIATIGHQDVKNKFIFYNEQTRCKRCVLFISRHLNALQYRESECFDADDDDNTRICGSITPDTVLYTLFR
;
A
#
# COMPACT_ATOMS: atom_id res chain seq x y z
N MET A 1 -13.06 38.79 10.87
CA MET A 1 -13.25 37.48 11.51
C MET A 1 -12.74 36.44 10.52
N TYR A 2 -11.43 36.16 10.52
CA TYR A 2 -10.83 35.21 9.58
C TYR A 2 -10.73 33.85 10.30
N CYS A 3 -11.38 32.82 9.75
CA CYS A 3 -11.24 31.47 10.24
C CYS A 3 -9.80 31.01 9.96
N LEU A 4 -9.01 30.84 11.03
CA LEU A 4 -7.78 30.07 11.00
C LEU A 4 -8.19 28.60 10.95
N SER A 5 -8.31 28.03 9.75
CA SER A 5 -8.36 26.58 9.60
C SER A 5 -6.97 26.02 9.87
N SER A 6 -6.78 25.52 11.09
CA SER A 6 -5.69 24.63 11.44
C SER A 6 -5.75 23.41 10.52
N ALA A 7 -4.89 23.40 9.50
CA ALA A 7 -4.61 22.22 8.70
C ALA A 7 -3.93 21.20 9.62
N SER A 8 -4.72 20.35 10.28
CA SER A 8 -4.21 19.09 10.78
C SER A 8 -3.69 18.33 9.57
N SER A 9 -2.40 18.03 9.56
CA SER A 9 -1.79 17.21 8.52
C SER A 9 -2.47 15.85 8.54
N LEU A 10 -3.47 15.66 7.67
CA LEU A 10 -3.99 14.33 7.34
C LEU A 10 -2.78 13.43 7.03
N PRO A 11 -2.76 12.18 7.52
CA PRO A 11 -1.68 11.27 7.16
C PRO A 11 -1.61 11.18 5.62
N THR A 12 -0.40 11.33 5.07
CA THR A 12 -0.15 11.34 3.62
C THR A 12 -0.54 10.03 2.93
N CYS A 13 -0.73 8.97 3.73
CA CYS A 13 -1.35 7.73 3.32
C CYS A 13 -2.43 7.28 4.31
N PHE A 14 -3.58 6.87 3.79
CA PHE A 14 -4.64 6.23 4.56
C PHE A 14 -5.20 5.03 3.80
N ILE A 15 -4.98 3.84 4.35
CA ILE A 15 -5.51 2.58 3.84
C ILE A 15 -6.88 2.38 4.48
N SER A 16 -7.91 2.22 3.66
CA SER A 16 -9.28 2.00 4.13
C SER A 16 -9.73 0.56 3.91
N THR A 17 -10.93 0.24 4.40
CA THR A 17 -11.67 -0.92 3.94
C THR A 17 -11.82 -0.87 2.40
N PRO A 18 -11.84 -2.03 1.71
CA PRO A 18 -11.85 -3.39 2.26
C PRO A 18 -10.47 -3.99 2.59
N PHE A 19 -9.37 -3.23 2.47
CA PHE A 19 -8.00 -3.78 2.56
C PHE A 19 -7.52 -4.02 4.00
N VAL A 20 -8.00 -3.22 4.95
CA VAL A 20 -7.66 -3.33 6.36
C VAL A 20 -8.17 -4.66 6.93
N GLY A 21 -7.32 -5.31 7.73
CA GLY A 21 -7.61 -6.58 8.40
C GLY A 21 -6.39 -7.47 8.53
N GLU A 22 -6.62 -8.67 9.04
CA GLU A 22 -5.65 -9.76 9.09
C GLU A 22 -5.87 -10.68 7.90
N TRP A 23 -4.78 -11.05 7.23
CA TRP A 23 -4.78 -11.78 5.98
C TRP A 23 -3.77 -12.91 6.00
N ILE A 24 -4.05 -14.00 5.28
CA ILE A 24 -3.16 -15.15 5.16
C ILE A 24 -2.74 -15.27 3.70
N GLN A 25 -1.43 -15.34 3.46
CA GLN A 25 -0.87 -15.66 2.15
C GLN A 25 -0.46 -17.14 2.13
N PRO A 26 -0.95 -17.96 1.18
CA PRO A 26 -0.48 -19.34 1.04
C PRO A 26 1.05 -19.38 0.92
N GLY A 27 1.69 -20.22 1.74
CA GLY A 27 3.14 -20.38 1.78
C GLY A 27 3.89 -19.43 2.71
N LEU A 28 3.22 -18.45 3.33
CA LEU A 28 3.77 -17.73 4.49
C LEU A 28 3.28 -18.39 5.79
N ALA A 29 4.15 -18.47 6.78
CA ALA A 29 3.84 -19.02 8.09
C ALA A 29 2.96 -18.07 8.92
N ASP A 30 3.26 -16.77 8.84
CA ASP A 30 2.61 -15.73 9.64
C ASP A 30 1.50 -15.01 8.88
N SER A 31 0.53 -14.48 9.63
CA SER A 31 -0.49 -13.61 9.09
C SER A 31 0.07 -12.23 8.76
N ILE A 32 -0.54 -11.60 7.75
CA ILE A 32 -0.24 -10.26 7.28
C ILE A 32 -1.31 -9.31 7.82
N THR A 33 -0.90 -8.41 8.70
CA THR A 33 -1.79 -7.39 9.26
C THR A 33 -1.68 -6.11 8.45
N ILE A 34 -2.80 -5.66 7.89
CA ILE A 34 -2.93 -4.40 7.18
C ILE A 34 -3.76 -3.45 8.05
N ASN A 35 -3.14 -2.38 8.52
CA ASN A 35 -3.78 -1.31 9.27
C ASN A 35 -3.96 -0.07 8.36
N ASN A 36 -4.53 1.00 8.92
CA ASN A 36 -4.76 2.22 8.14
C ASN A 36 -3.48 2.92 7.66
N THR A 37 -2.32 2.61 8.24
CA THR A 37 -1.05 3.29 7.97
C THR A 37 0.12 2.34 7.71
N SER A 38 -0.07 1.03 7.81
CA SER A 38 1.02 0.05 7.68
C SER A 38 0.54 -1.32 7.24
N CYS A 39 1.48 -2.12 6.75
CA CYS A 39 1.31 -3.53 6.44
C CYS A 39 2.49 -4.29 7.04
N SER A 40 2.26 -5.32 7.86
CA SER A 40 3.33 -6.03 8.58
C SER A 40 4.44 -6.56 7.66
N LEU A 41 4.08 -7.00 6.45
CA LEU A 41 5.01 -7.52 5.46
C LEU A 41 5.74 -6.44 4.65
N LYS A 42 5.15 -5.24 4.51
CA LYS A 42 5.64 -4.20 3.57
C LYS A 42 6.19 -2.95 4.26
N GLY A 43 5.86 -2.73 5.53
CA GLY A 43 6.27 -1.58 6.32
C GLY A 43 5.21 -0.48 6.42
N THR A 44 5.66 0.76 6.50
CA THR A 44 4.83 1.94 6.73
C THR A 44 4.36 2.53 5.42
N CYS A 45 3.07 2.87 5.30
CA CYS A 45 2.56 3.54 4.11
C CYS A 45 2.91 5.03 4.14
N ILE A 46 3.56 5.50 3.07
CA ILE A 46 4.05 6.88 2.96
C ILE A 46 3.27 7.72 1.95
N ALA A 47 2.64 7.07 0.96
CA ALA A 47 1.82 7.74 -0.05
C ALA A 47 0.69 6.86 -0.57
N THR A 48 -0.42 7.49 -0.96
CA THR A 48 -1.51 6.86 -1.71
C THR A 48 -1.53 7.41 -3.14
N ILE A 49 -1.48 6.52 -4.12
CA ILE A 49 -1.45 6.84 -5.55
C ILE A 49 -2.75 6.32 -6.17
N GLY A 50 -3.35 7.11 -7.07
CA GLY A 50 -4.58 6.75 -7.75
C GLY A 50 -5.38 7.98 -8.15
N HIS A 51 -6.38 7.78 -9.00
CA HIS A 51 -7.33 8.84 -9.33
C HIS A 51 -8.28 9.06 -8.16
N GLN A 52 -8.91 10.24 -8.12
CA GLN A 52 -9.75 10.69 -7.00
C GLN A 52 -10.84 9.67 -6.62
N ASP A 53 -11.31 8.88 -7.60
CA ASP A 53 -12.35 7.87 -7.45
C ASP A 53 -11.83 6.44 -7.21
N VAL A 54 -10.54 6.16 -7.45
CA VAL A 54 -9.93 4.83 -7.30
C VAL A 54 -8.55 4.95 -6.65
N LYS A 55 -8.53 4.90 -5.32
CA LYS A 55 -7.31 4.88 -4.51
C LYS A 55 -6.99 3.46 -4.07
N ASN A 56 -6.22 2.77 -4.90
CA ASN A 56 -5.83 1.38 -4.63
C ASN A 56 -4.34 1.09 -4.82
N LYS A 57 -3.52 2.10 -5.17
CA LYS A 57 -2.06 1.99 -5.14
C LYS A 57 -1.52 2.70 -3.90
N PHE A 58 -0.59 2.06 -3.22
CA PHE A 58 0.01 2.55 -1.99
C PHE A 58 1.51 2.38 -2.07
N ILE A 59 2.27 3.37 -1.61
CA ILE A 59 3.72 3.25 -1.51
C ILE A 59 4.07 2.94 -0.06
N PHE A 60 4.71 1.81 0.14
CA PHE A 60 5.20 1.36 1.45
C PHE A 60 6.71 1.54 1.52
N TYR A 61 7.17 2.00 2.67
CA TYR A 61 8.57 2.08 3.03
C TYR A 61 8.87 1.02 4.11
N ASN A 62 9.86 0.19 3.84
CA ASN A 62 10.37 -0.78 4.80
C ASN A 62 11.69 -0.28 5.39
N GLU A 63 11.70 -0.02 6.70
CA GLU A 63 12.87 0.49 7.42
C GLU A 63 14.04 -0.51 7.44
N GLN A 64 13.76 -1.80 7.53
CA GLN A 64 14.78 -2.85 7.61
C GLN A 64 15.52 -3.00 6.29
N THR A 65 14.79 -2.98 5.17
CA THR A 65 15.39 -3.09 3.83
C THR A 65 15.76 -1.74 3.23
N ARG A 66 15.44 -0.62 3.91
CA ARG A 66 15.59 0.76 3.42
C ARG A 66 15.11 0.94 1.98
N CYS A 67 13.90 0.45 1.68
CA CYS A 67 13.39 0.57 0.31
C CYS A 67 11.90 0.82 0.24
N LYS A 68 11.50 1.48 -0.85
CA LYS A 68 10.13 1.83 -1.21
C LYS A 68 9.60 0.80 -2.22
N ARG A 69 8.37 0.36 -2.03
CA ARG A 69 7.62 -0.46 -3.00
C ARG A 69 6.24 0.11 -3.22
N CYS A 70 5.80 0.17 -4.46
CA CYS A 70 4.40 0.40 -4.78
C CYS A 70 3.63 -0.92 -4.68
N VAL A 71 2.44 -0.89 -4.10
CA VAL A 71 1.54 -2.03 -3.98
C VAL A 71 0.18 -1.62 -4.54
N LEU A 72 -0.30 -2.35 -5.54
CA LEU A 72 -1.64 -2.23 -6.10
C LEU A 72 -2.54 -3.27 -5.44
N PHE A 73 -3.48 -2.83 -4.61
CA PHE A 73 -4.51 -3.70 -4.04
C PHE A 73 -5.70 -3.86 -4.97
N ILE A 74 -6.22 -5.08 -5.03
CA ILE A 74 -7.34 -5.48 -5.89
C ILE A 74 -8.30 -6.29 -5.02
N SER A 75 -9.38 -5.66 -4.57
CA SER A 75 -10.44 -6.38 -3.85
C SER A 75 -11.23 -7.23 -4.85
N ARG A 76 -11.21 -8.55 -4.70
CA ARG A 76 -11.98 -9.49 -5.55
C ARG A 76 -13.26 -9.94 -4.86
N HIS A 77 -13.16 -10.24 -3.56
CA HIS A 77 -14.28 -10.63 -2.70
C HIS A 77 -14.03 -10.12 -1.28
N LEU A 78 -15.04 -10.19 -0.41
CA LEU A 78 -14.91 -9.81 1.01
C LEU A 78 -13.75 -10.54 1.72
N ASN A 79 -13.48 -11.78 1.31
CA ASN A 79 -12.51 -12.70 1.90
C ASN A 79 -11.32 -12.99 0.98
N ALA A 80 -11.21 -12.27 -0.14
CA ALA A 80 -10.13 -12.46 -1.11
C ALA A 80 -9.61 -11.10 -1.58
N LEU A 81 -8.38 -10.79 -1.16
CA LEU A 81 -7.64 -9.62 -1.57
C LEU A 81 -6.47 -10.06 -2.45
N GLN A 82 -6.33 -9.45 -3.61
CA GLN A 82 -5.15 -9.66 -4.45
C GLN A 82 -4.28 -8.43 -4.43
N TYR A 83 -2.98 -8.62 -4.64
CA TYR A 83 -2.08 -7.50 -4.83
C TYR A 83 -0.96 -7.81 -5.81
N ARG A 84 -0.48 -6.75 -6.43
CA ARG A 84 0.77 -6.72 -7.20
C ARG A 84 1.69 -5.73 -6.52
N GLU A 85 2.99 -5.97 -6.60
CA GLU A 85 3.98 -5.02 -6.07
C GLU A 85 5.05 -4.73 -7.12
N SER A 86 5.65 -3.55 -6.98
CA SER A 86 6.86 -3.20 -7.71
C SER A 86 8.08 -3.91 -7.14
N GLU A 87 9.19 -3.79 -7.85
CA GLU A 87 10.51 -4.01 -7.25
C GLU A 87 10.82 -3.01 -6.13
N CYS A 88 11.93 -3.27 -5.43
CA CYS A 88 12.45 -2.47 -4.32
C CYS A 88 13.22 -1.28 -4.88
N PHE A 89 12.70 -0.08 -4.70
CA PHE A 89 13.36 1.18 -5.08
C PHE A 89 14.04 1.81 -3.88
N ASP A 90 15.09 2.58 -4.12
CA ASP A 90 15.83 3.27 -3.07
C ASP A 90 14.91 4.15 -2.19
N ALA A 91 15.23 4.25 -0.90
CA ALA A 91 14.54 5.12 0.04
C ALA A 91 14.58 6.59 -0.40
N ASP A 92 15.63 7.00 -1.10
CA ASP A 92 15.81 8.38 -1.56
C ASP A 92 15.11 8.65 -2.90
N ASP A 93 14.44 7.64 -3.48
CA ASP A 93 13.71 7.80 -4.73
C ASP A 93 12.34 8.44 -4.50
N ASP A 94 12.17 9.66 -5.00
CA ASP A 94 10.95 10.46 -4.82
C ASP A 94 10.01 10.43 -6.03
N ASP A 95 10.37 9.73 -7.11
CA ASP A 95 9.51 9.60 -8.28
C ASP A 95 8.47 8.50 -8.09
N ASN A 96 7.40 8.86 -7.37
CA ASN A 96 6.24 8.00 -7.15
C ASN A 96 5.61 7.48 -8.45
N THR A 97 5.70 8.24 -9.56
CA THR A 97 5.15 7.84 -10.86
C THR A 97 5.96 6.69 -11.43
N ARG A 98 7.29 6.78 -11.37
CA ARG A 98 8.19 5.71 -11.81
C ARG A 98 8.07 4.48 -10.91
N ILE A 99 8.04 4.66 -9.59
CA ILE A 99 7.88 3.55 -8.63
C ILE A 99 6.59 2.76 -8.92
N CYS A 100 5.45 3.43 -9.04
CA CYS A 100 4.17 2.77 -9.34
C CYS A 100 3.93 2.42 -10.81
N GLY A 101 4.71 2.99 -11.73
CA GLY A 101 4.68 2.70 -13.17
C GLY A 101 5.35 1.40 -13.54
N SER A 102 6.25 0.89 -12.70
CA SER A 102 6.88 -0.43 -12.86
C SER A 102 5.91 -1.61 -12.67
N ILE A 103 4.72 -1.39 -12.09
CA ILE A 103 3.70 -2.43 -11.98
C ILE A 103 3.02 -2.63 -13.33
N THR A 104 3.37 -3.70 -14.02
CA THR A 104 2.77 -4.14 -15.30
C THR A 104 1.79 -5.30 -15.09
N PRO A 105 0.96 -5.65 -16.10
CA PRO A 105 0.07 -6.82 -16.05
C PRO A 105 0.80 -8.16 -15.83
N ASP A 106 2.10 -8.22 -16.19
CA ASP A 106 2.93 -9.43 -16.08
C ASP A 106 3.61 -9.58 -14.71
N THR A 107 3.51 -8.57 -13.84
CA THR A 107 4.01 -8.68 -12.46
C THR A 107 3.37 -9.86 -11.73
N VAL A 108 4.03 -10.38 -10.69
CA VAL A 108 3.45 -11.48 -9.91
C VAL A 108 2.19 -10.99 -9.19
N LEU A 109 1.12 -11.78 -9.29
CA LEU A 109 -0.14 -11.55 -8.60
C LEU A 109 -0.19 -12.44 -7.35
N TYR A 110 -0.17 -11.83 -6.18
CA TYR A 110 -0.34 -12.52 -4.92
C TYR A 110 -1.81 -12.51 -4.50
N THR A 111 -2.22 -13.54 -3.77
CA THR A 111 -3.58 -13.65 -3.22
C THR A 111 -3.51 -13.85 -1.71
N LEU A 112 -4.33 -13.08 -1.02
CA LEU A 112 -4.51 -13.04 0.41
C LEU A 112 -5.95 -13.46 0.75
N PHE A 113 -6.10 -14.25 1.80
CA PHE A 113 -7.38 -14.76 2.27
C PHE A 113 -7.64 -14.38 3.73
N ARG A 114 -8.91 -14.26 4.11
CA ARG A 114 -9.35 -14.10 5.51
C ARG A 114 -10.69 -14.79 5.73
#